data_AF-A0A7Y4B371-F1
#
_entry.id   AF-A0A7Y4B371-F1
#
_cell.length_a   1.000
_cell.length_b   1.000
_cell.length_c   1.000
_cell.angle_alpha   90.00
_cell.angle_beta   90.00
_cell.angle_gamma   90.00
#
_symmetry.space_group_name_H-M   'P 1'
#
loop_
_entity.id
_entity.type
_entity.pdbx_description
1 polymer ?
#
loop_
_entity_poly.entity_id
_entity_poly.type
_entity_poly.pdbx_seq_one_letter_code
_entity_poly.pdbx_strand_id
1 'polypeptide(L)'
;MNIIVAILITSIFFYAGMQTNSSDFKLWKFIVDLSTVGAGLGTLGTLVVAYRALYSWKQQMRFQVVHNTSIELEDLVSRYIITLLLMPDEKISSSDWEKVQELFLPIKLLCWRLIRRDFNKEVVSKLEKSVGSIIDYHNKHGHISPAIINEIRNNLEEFSLSLNK
;
A
#
# COMPACT_ATOMS: atom_id res chain seq x y z
N MET A 1 -31.36 -14.87 16.17
CA MET A 1 -31.26 -14.50 17.60
C MET A 1 -31.76 -15.69 18.41
N ASN A 2 -30.87 -16.44 19.04
CA ASN A 2 -31.17 -17.77 19.56
C ASN A 2 -32.10 -17.69 20.78
N ILE A 3 -33.10 -18.57 20.87
CA ILE A 3 -34.05 -18.70 22.00
C ILE A 3 -33.33 -18.74 23.36
N ILE A 4 -32.13 -19.32 23.39
CA ILE A 4 -31.26 -19.37 24.56
C ILE A 4 -30.86 -17.96 25.06
N VAL A 5 -30.60 -17.02 24.14
CA VAL A 5 -30.26 -15.64 24.47
C VAL A 5 -31.48 -14.91 25.05
N ALA A 6 -32.68 -15.18 24.52
CA ALA A 6 -33.91 -14.61 25.06
C ALA A 6 -34.17 -15.09 26.50
N ILE A 7 -34.08 -16.40 26.76
CA ILE A 7 -34.26 -17.00 28.09
C ILE A 7 -33.25 -16.43 29.11
N LEU A 8 -32.00 -16.23 28.69
CA LEU A 8 -30.96 -15.62 29.52
C LEU A 8 -31.31 -14.18 29.90
N ILE A 9 -31.74 -13.37 28.92
CA ILE A 9 -32.13 -11.98 29.15
C ILE A 9 -33.33 -11.91 30.09
N THR A 10 -34.39 -12.71 29.87
CA THR A 10 -35.57 -12.70 30.73
C THR A 10 -35.26 -13.15 32.15
N SER A 11 -34.39 -14.15 32.32
CA SER A 11 -33.96 -14.64 33.65
C SER A 11 -33.17 -13.58 34.42
N ILE A 12 -32.28 -12.84 33.75
CA ILE A 12 -31.50 -11.76 34.36
C ILE A 12 -32.41 -10.61 34.80
N PHE A 13 -33.36 -10.20 33.95
CA PHE A 13 -34.32 -9.15 34.30
C PHE A 13 -35.31 -9.59 35.39
N PHE A 14 -35.71 -10.86 35.40
CA PHE A 14 -36.56 -11.42 36.46
C PHE A 14 -35.84 -11.44 37.82
N TYR A 15 -34.57 -11.86 37.84
CA TYR A 15 -33.76 -11.87 39.06
C TYR A 15 -33.48 -10.46 39.58
N ALA A 16 -33.20 -9.51 38.67
CA ALA A 16 -33.07 -8.09 38.98
C ALA A 16 -34.39 -7.53 39.57
N GLY A 17 -35.53 -7.91 39.02
CA GLY A 17 -36.86 -7.54 39.51
C GLY A 17 -37.14 -8.05 40.92
N MET A 18 -36.82 -9.32 41.24
CA MET A 18 -37.01 -9.84 42.60
C MET A 18 -36.16 -9.14 43.65
N GLN A 19 -34.95 -8.71 43.29
CA GLN A 19 -34.02 -8.05 44.22
C GLN A 19 -34.43 -6.61 44.57
N THR A 20 -35.41 -6.04 43.85
CA THR A 20 -35.94 -4.69 44.09
C THR A 20 -36.83 -4.54 45.31
N ASN A 21 -37.31 -5.64 45.91
CA ASN A 21 -38.21 -5.59 47.06
C ASN A 21 -37.52 -5.39 48.43
N SER A 22 -36.23 -5.01 48.50
CA SER A 22 -35.58 -4.63 49.77
C SER A 22 -34.64 -3.42 49.66
N SER A 23 -34.96 -2.37 50.42
CA SER A 23 -34.19 -1.17 50.79
C SER A 23 -33.32 -0.55 49.68
N ASP A 24 -33.79 0.57 49.11
CA ASP A 24 -33.26 1.40 48.01
C ASP A 24 -31.72 1.48 47.85
N PHE A 25 -30.96 1.38 48.95
CA PHE A 25 -29.50 1.45 48.94
C PHE A 25 -28.82 0.25 48.25
N LYS A 26 -29.41 -0.96 48.34
CA LYS A 26 -28.85 -2.17 47.72
C LYS A 26 -29.11 -2.20 46.22
N LEU A 27 -30.27 -1.69 45.78
CA LEU A 27 -30.61 -1.62 44.36
C LEU A 27 -29.72 -0.64 43.61
N TRP A 28 -29.51 0.54 44.18
CA TRP A 28 -28.65 1.56 43.58
C TRP A 28 -27.22 1.04 43.42
N LYS A 29 -26.68 0.39 44.45
CA LYS A 29 -25.35 -0.22 44.39
C LYS A 29 -25.26 -1.31 43.30
N PHE A 30 -26.30 -2.14 43.15
CA PHE A 30 -26.36 -3.14 42.09
C PHE A 30 -26.38 -2.51 40.68
N ILE A 31 -27.15 -1.43 40.47
CA ILE A 31 -27.18 -0.70 39.19
C ILE A 31 -25.81 -0.07 38.87
N VAL A 32 -25.13 0.49 39.87
CA VAL A 32 -23.78 1.05 39.73
C VAL A 32 -22.75 -0.05 39.40
N ASP A 33 -22.82 -1.20 40.06
CA ASP A 33 -21.94 -2.34 39.77
C ASP A 33 -22.19 -2.87 38.34
N LEU A 34 -23.45 -2.97 37.91
CA LEU A 34 -23.82 -3.41 36.57
C LEU A 34 -23.34 -2.45 35.47
N SER A 35 -23.47 -1.13 35.71
CA SER A 35 -23.00 -0.11 34.78
C SER A 35 -21.48 -0.03 34.71
N THR A 36 -20.77 -0.30 35.81
CA THR A 36 -19.30 -0.41 35.84
C THR A 36 -18.82 -1.62 35.03
N VAL A 37 -19.51 -2.76 35.14
CA VAL A 37 -19.26 -3.95 34.30
C VAL A 37 -19.57 -3.66 32.83
N GLY A 38 -20.68 -2.97 32.54
CA GLY A 38 -21.05 -2.54 31.20
C GLY A 38 -20.02 -1.58 30.59
N ALA A 39 -19.50 -0.63 31.37
CA ALA A 39 -18.42 0.26 30.96
C ALA A 39 -17.11 -0.51 30.71
N GLY A 40 -16.78 -1.50 31.54
CA GLY A 40 -15.66 -2.41 31.33
C GLY A 40 -15.76 -3.18 30.01
N LEU A 41 -16.93 -3.75 29.71
CA LEU A 41 -17.19 -4.40 28.42
C LEU A 41 -17.15 -3.40 27.24
N GLY A 42 -17.65 -2.19 27.43
CA GLY A 42 -17.56 -1.11 26.44
C GLY A 42 -16.11 -0.70 26.13
N THR A 43 -15.26 -0.59 27.15
CA THR A 43 -13.83 -0.31 26.96
C THR A 43 -13.10 -1.45 26.24
N LEU A 44 -13.45 -2.72 26.52
CA LEU A 44 -12.92 -3.86 25.76
C LEU A 44 -13.39 -3.83 24.29
N GLY A 45 -14.66 -3.53 24.06
CA GLY A 45 -15.21 -3.40 22.70
C GLY A 45 -14.53 -2.29 21.89
N THR A 46 -14.34 -1.11 22.49
CA THR A 46 -13.63 0.01 21.86
C THR A 46 -12.17 -0.33 21.57
N LEU A 47 -11.50 -1.09 22.45
CA LEU A 47 -10.12 -1.54 22.24
C LEU A 47 -10.00 -2.49 21.04
N VAL A 48 -10.96 -3.41 20.85
CA VAL A 48 -11.01 -4.28 19.66
C VAL A 48 -11.22 -3.48 18.38
N VAL A 49 -12.12 -2.49 18.41
CA VAL A 49 -12.37 -1.61 17.25
C VAL A 49 -11.12 -0.78 16.94
N ALA A 50 -10.48 -0.19 17.96
CA ALA A 50 -9.25 0.58 17.80
C ALA A 50 -8.11 -0.28 17.22
N TYR A 51 -7.98 -1.53 17.68
CA TYR A 51 -7.01 -2.47 17.14
C TYR A 51 -7.25 -2.77 15.64
N ARG A 52 -8.51 -3.00 15.25
CA ARG A 52 -8.87 -3.19 13.83
C ARG A 52 -8.63 -1.95 12.99
N ALA A 53 -8.95 -0.77 13.51
CA ALA A 53 -8.69 0.50 12.85
C ALA A 53 -7.19 0.72 12.62
N LEU A 54 -6.37 0.43 13.63
CA LEU A 54 -4.91 0.53 13.53
C LEU A 54 -4.33 -0.47 12.51
N TYR A 55 -4.84 -1.70 12.49
CA TYR A 55 -4.45 -2.68 11.47
C TYR A 55 -4.80 -2.21 10.06
N SER A 56 -6.03 -1.74 9.85
CA SER A 56 -6.48 -1.20 8.56
C SER A 56 -5.66 0.01 8.13
N TRP A 57 -5.38 0.94 9.05
CA TRP A 57 -4.55 2.11 8.78
C TRP A 57 -3.12 1.72 8.37
N LYS A 58 -2.52 0.76 9.06
CA LYS A 58 -1.18 0.24 8.70
C LYS A 58 -1.18 -0.38 7.31
N GLN A 59 -2.26 -1.05 6.91
CA GLN A 59 -2.41 -1.60 5.58
C GLN A 59 -2.55 -0.50 4.53
N GLN A 60 -3.37 0.53 4.77
CA GLN A 60 -3.50 1.69 3.88
C GLN A 60 -2.17 2.42 3.68
N MET A 61 -1.42 2.65 4.76
CA MET A 61 -0.10 3.30 4.68
C MET A 61 0.89 2.50 3.82
N ARG A 62 0.87 1.16 3.91
CA ARG A 62 1.69 0.30 3.04
C ARG A 62 1.32 0.46 1.57
N PHE A 63 0.02 0.42 1.25
CA PHE A 63 -0.46 0.61 -0.11
C PHE A 63 -0.11 1.98 -0.66
N GLN A 64 -0.31 3.05 0.13
CA GLN A 64 0.02 4.41 -0.27
C GLN A 64 1.52 4.56 -0.58
N VAL A 65 2.39 3.97 0.23
CA VAL A 65 3.83 3.99 0.01
C VAL A 65 4.21 3.27 -1.29
N VAL A 66 3.62 2.11 -1.57
CA VAL A 66 3.84 1.37 -2.82
C VAL A 66 3.36 2.19 -4.03
N HIS A 67 2.15 2.73 -3.94
CA HIS A 67 1.53 3.54 -5.00
C HIS A 67 2.31 4.83 -5.30
N ASN A 68 2.77 5.55 -4.28
CA ASN A 68 3.61 6.73 -4.48
C ASN A 68 4.94 6.37 -5.16
N THR A 69 5.54 5.24 -4.78
CA THR A 69 6.81 4.78 -5.35
C THR A 69 6.64 4.34 -6.81
N SER A 70 5.49 3.78 -7.17
CA SER A 70 5.21 3.40 -8.55
C SER A 70 4.95 4.62 -9.45
N ILE A 71 4.26 5.65 -8.94
CA ILE A 71 4.11 6.93 -9.65
C ILE A 71 5.47 7.60 -9.85
N GLU A 72 6.32 7.59 -8.83
CA GLU A 72 7.69 8.14 -8.92
C GLU A 72 8.53 7.38 -9.97
N LEU A 73 8.39 6.05 -10.04
CA LEU A 73 9.04 5.24 -11.07
C LEU A 73 8.51 5.59 -12.47
N GLU A 74 7.20 5.76 -12.63
CA GLU A 74 6.57 6.13 -13.90
C GLU A 74 7.07 7.50 -14.41
N ASP A 75 7.15 8.50 -13.54
CA ASP A 75 7.70 9.82 -13.88
C ASP A 75 9.17 9.73 -14.30
N LEU A 76 10.01 9.00 -13.55
CA LEU A 76 11.43 8.85 -13.88
C LEU A 76 11.66 8.10 -15.18
N VAL A 77 10.92 7.02 -15.43
CA VAL A 77 11.02 6.28 -16.72
C VAL A 77 10.51 7.14 -17.87
N SER A 78 9.47 7.93 -17.67
CA SER A 78 8.97 8.88 -18.69
C SER A 78 10.01 9.95 -19.01
N ARG A 79 10.64 10.54 -18.00
CA ARG A 79 11.76 11.50 -18.18
C ARG A 79 12.93 10.86 -18.90
N TYR A 80 13.25 9.61 -18.57
CA TYR A 80 14.30 8.85 -19.25
C TYR A 80 13.97 8.66 -20.73
N ILE A 81 12.76 8.20 -21.07
CA ILE A 81 12.29 8.07 -22.47
C ILE A 81 12.37 9.40 -23.22
N ILE A 82 11.86 10.49 -22.62
CA ILE A 82 11.88 11.82 -23.24
C ILE A 82 13.32 12.28 -23.48
N THR A 83 14.21 12.06 -22.51
CA THR A 83 15.62 12.43 -22.64
C THR A 83 16.27 11.70 -23.81
N LEU A 84 15.99 10.41 -23.99
CA LEU A 84 16.51 9.62 -25.11
C LEU A 84 15.95 10.07 -26.46
N LEU A 85 14.69 10.49 -26.52
CA LEU A 85 14.05 10.99 -27.75
C LEU A 85 14.54 12.38 -28.15
N LEU A 86 14.97 13.20 -27.18
CA LEU A 86 15.51 14.53 -27.42
C LEU A 86 17.00 14.53 -27.78
N MET A 87 17.65 13.36 -27.71
CA MET A 87 19.05 13.23 -28.14
C MET A 87 19.16 13.23 -29.66
N PRO A 88 20.15 13.93 -30.23
CA PRO A 88 20.42 13.84 -31.66
C PRO A 88 20.80 12.40 -32.05
N ASP A 89 20.38 11.96 -33.23
CA ASP A 89 20.75 10.65 -33.81
C ASP A 89 22.25 10.51 -34.08
N GLU A 90 22.98 11.64 -34.07
CA GLU A 90 24.43 11.66 -34.15
C GLU A 90 25.08 11.20 -32.84
N LYS A 91 26.38 10.89 -32.92
CA LYS A 91 27.21 10.43 -31.80
C LYS A 91 26.94 11.27 -30.54
N ILE A 92 26.29 10.63 -29.55
CA ILE A 92 25.88 11.28 -28.30
C ILE A 92 27.14 11.79 -27.60
N SER A 93 27.13 13.05 -27.16
CA SER A 93 28.24 13.61 -26.40
C SER A 93 28.44 12.84 -25.10
N SER A 94 29.68 12.71 -24.63
CA SER A 94 29.95 12.02 -23.36
C SER A 94 29.20 12.64 -22.19
N SER A 95 29.06 13.97 -22.18
CA SER A 95 28.33 14.70 -21.15
C SER A 95 26.82 14.46 -21.17
N ASP A 96 26.21 14.25 -22.33
CA ASP A 96 24.78 13.98 -22.41
C ASP A 96 24.47 12.51 -22.09
N TRP A 97 25.38 11.61 -22.47
CA TRP A 97 25.29 10.20 -22.07
C TRP A 97 25.44 10.00 -20.56
N GLU A 98 26.31 10.77 -19.90
CA GLU A 98 26.46 10.75 -18.44
C GLU A 98 25.14 11.11 -17.73
N LYS A 99 24.40 12.12 -18.22
CA LYS A 99 23.06 12.47 -17.70
C LYS A 99 22.05 11.32 -17.84
N VAL A 100 22.10 10.56 -18.93
CA VAL A 100 21.24 9.38 -19.12
C VAL A 100 21.58 8.29 -18.13
N GLN A 101 22.88 8.06 -17.89
CA GLN A 101 23.33 7.10 -16.88
C GLN A 101 22.95 7.53 -15.46
N GLU A 102 22.99 8.83 -15.16
CA GLU A 102 22.53 9.37 -13.88
C GLU A 102 21.05 9.11 -13.64
N LEU A 103 20.20 9.20 -14.68
CA LEU A 103 18.76 8.89 -14.58
C LEU A 103 18.48 7.40 -14.36
N PHE A 104 19.38 6.52 -14.80
CA PHE A 104 19.20 5.07 -14.66
C PHE A 104 19.29 4.57 -13.20
N LEU A 105 20.20 5.14 -12.41
CA LEU A 105 20.44 4.66 -11.05
C LEU A 105 19.22 4.85 -10.11
N PRO A 106 18.54 6.01 -10.10
CA PRO A 106 17.26 6.18 -9.41
C PRO A 106 16.19 5.18 -9.86
N ILE A 107 16.04 4.94 -11.16
CA ILE A 107 15.06 3.97 -11.71
C ILE A 107 15.33 2.58 -11.13
N LYS A 108 16.59 2.13 -11.19
CA LYS A 108 16.99 0.83 -10.64
C LYS A 108 16.71 0.71 -9.14
N LEU A 109 16.99 1.76 -8.38
CA LEU A 109 16.71 1.80 -6.94
C LEU A 109 15.21 1.70 -6.64
N LEU A 110 14.37 2.40 -7.40
CA LEU A 110 12.91 2.34 -7.23
C LEU A 110 12.36 0.95 -7.62
N CYS A 111 12.84 0.36 -8.71
CA CYS A 111 12.51 -1.02 -9.08
C CYS A 111 12.82 -1.99 -7.93
N TRP A 112 14.01 -1.91 -7.34
CA TRP A 112 14.39 -2.74 -6.19
C TRP A 112 13.49 -2.51 -4.97
N ARG A 113 13.14 -1.25 -4.67
CA ARG A 113 12.23 -0.91 -3.56
C ARG A 113 10.83 -1.49 -3.76
N LEU A 114 10.31 -1.46 -4.99
CA LEU A 114 9.00 -2.04 -5.31
C LEU A 114 9.01 -3.56 -5.15
N ILE A 115 10.05 -4.24 -5.65
CA ILE A 115 10.22 -5.69 -5.48
C ILE A 115 10.26 -6.07 -3.99
N ARG A 116 10.99 -5.30 -3.17
CA ARG A 116 11.09 -5.57 -1.72
C ARG A 116 9.78 -5.33 -0.96
N ARG A 117 8.81 -4.63 -1.57
CA ARG A 117 7.50 -4.33 -0.99
C ARG A 117 6.41 -5.23 -1.56
N ASP A 118 6.79 -6.38 -2.11
CA ASP A 118 5.90 -7.40 -2.68
C ASP A 118 5.07 -6.91 -3.88
N PHE A 119 5.54 -5.88 -4.59
CA PHE A 119 4.97 -5.53 -5.88
C PHE A 119 5.34 -6.59 -6.93
N ASN A 120 4.57 -6.70 -8.01
CA ASN A 120 4.76 -7.72 -9.04
C ASN A 120 6.20 -7.68 -9.60
N LYS A 121 7.00 -8.66 -9.16
CA LYS A 121 8.43 -8.76 -9.49
C LYS A 121 8.67 -8.95 -10.98
N GLU A 122 7.80 -9.68 -11.68
CA GLU A 122 7.98 -9.98 -13.10
C GLU A 122 7.88 -8.70 -13.94
N VAL A 123 6.83 -7.91 -13.69
CA VAL A 123 6.59 -6.64 -14.39
C VAL A 123 7.71 -5.64 -14.11
N VAL A 124 8.11 -5.48 -12.84
CA VAL A 124 9.18 -4.54 -12.47
C VAL A 124 10.54 -4.97 -13.02
N SER A 125 10.86 -6.26 -12.97
CA SER A 125 12.13 -6.77 -13.50
C SER A 125 12.21 -6.66 -15.03
N LYS A 126 11.07 -6.80 -15.71
CA LYS A 126 10.98 -6.61 -17.17
C LYS A 126 11.27 -5.15 -17.53
N LEU A 127 10.64 -4.20 -16.81
CA LEU A 127 10.88 -2.78 -16.99
C LEU A 127 12.35 -2.40 -16.73
N GLU A 128 12.92 -2.83 -15.59
CA GLU A 128 14.34 -2.57 -15.25
C GLU A 128 15.30 -3.06 -16.35
N LYS A 129 15.08 -4.29 -16.85
CA LYS A 129 15.90 -4.86 -17.93
C LYS A 129 15.78 -4.06 -19.22
N SER A 130 14.58 -3.65 -19.61
CA SER A 130 14.39 -2.85 -20.82
C SER A 130 15.03 -1.46 -20.72
N VAL A 131 15.02 -0.83 -19.55
CA VAL A 131 15.70 0.46 -19.34
C VAL A 131 17.22 0.28 -19.42
N GLY A 132 17.75 -0.81 -18.83
CA GLY A 132 19.18 -1.12 -18.84
C GLY A 132 19.73 -1.53 -20.21
N SER A 133 18.91 -2.11 -21.09
CA SER A 133 19.36 -2.57 -22.42
C SER A 133 19.81 -1.43 -23.33
N ILE A 134 19.35 -0.19 -23.10
CA ILE A 134 19.85 1.00 -23.78
C ILE A 134 21.32 1.25 -23.50
N ILE A 135 21.75 1.06 -22.25
CA ILE A 135 23.13 1.28 -21.85
C ILE A 135 24.04 0.30 -22.59
N ASP A 136 23.65 -0.98 -22.60
CA ASP A 136 24.37 -2.03 -23.31
C ASP A 136 24.38 -1.81 -24.83
N TYR A 137 23.27 -1.34 -25.40
CA TYR A 137 23.16 -1.07 -26.82
C TYR A 137 24.04 0.10 -27.25
N HIS A 138 23.98 1.22 -26.52
CA HIS A 138 24.80 2.41 -26.77
C HIS A 138 26.28 2.10 -26.64
N ASN A 139 26.71 1.34 -25.61
CA ASN A 139 28.11 0.95 -25.44
C ASN A 139 28.64 0.13 -26.63
N LYS A 140 27.78 -0.61 -27.33
CA LYS A 140 28.15 -1.43 -28.48
C LYS A 140 28.06 -0.70 -29.83
N HIS A 141 27.09 0.19 -30.00
CA HIS A 141 26.75 0.75 -31.31
C HIS A 141 26.94 2.28 -31.40
N GLY A 142 27.15 2.96 -30.28
CA GLY A 142 27.37 4.42 -30.21
C GLY A 142 26.16 5.28 -30.57
N HIS A 143 24.97 4.68 -30.69
CA HIS A 143 23.69 5.33 -30.96
C HIS A 143 22.57 4.60 -30.22
N ILE A 144 21.37 5.18 -30.20
CA ILE A 144 20.19 4.60 -29.55
C ILE A 144 19.27 4.02 -30.63
N SER A 145 18.73 2.82 -30.39
CA SER A 145 17.73 2.22 -31.28
C SER A 145 16.31 2.65 -30.89
N PRO A 146 15.51 3.20 -31.83
CA PRO A 146 14.09 3.51 -31.59
C PRO A 146 13.26 2.29 -31.16
N ALA A 147 13.68 1.08 -31.57
CA ALA A 147 13.00 -0.15 -31.19
C ALA A 147 13.06 -0.41 -29.67
N ILE A 148 14.20 -0.10 -29.05
CA ILE A 148 14.38 -0.28 -27.60
C ILE A 148 13.58 0.78 -26.82
N ILE A 149 13.50 2.01 -27.33
CA ILE A 149 12.64 3.06 -26.75
C ILE A 149 11.17 2.63 -26.76
N ASN A 150 10.71 2.01 -27.87
CA ASN A 150 9.35 1.49 -27.96
C ASN A 150 9.11 0.30 -27.02
N GLU A 151 10.11 -0.58 -26.84
CA GLU A 151 10.02 -1.68 -25.88
C GLU A 151 9.82 -1.17 -24.44
N ILE A 152 10.57 -0.14 -24.04
CA ILE A 152 10.43 0.46 -22.70
C ILE A 152 9.06 1.09 -22.53
N ARG A 153 8.56 1.79 -23.55
CA ARG A 153 7.21 2.37 -23.54
C ARG A 153 6.14 1.31 -23.33
N ASN A 154 6.20 0.21 -24.07
CA ASN A 154 5.25 -0.89 -23.93
C ASN A 154 5.32 -1.52 -22.53
N ASN A 155 6.52 -1.70 -21.98
CA ASN A 155 6.70 -2.24 -20.63
C ASN A 155 6.24 -1.25 -19.54
N LEU A 156 6.34 0.06 -19.80
CA LEU A 156 5.80 1.10 -18.92
C LEU A 156 4.27 1.10 -18.91
N GLU A 157 3.64 0.92 -20.07
CA GLU A 157 2.18 0.77 -20.18
C GLU A 157 1.70 -0.49 -19.45
N GLU A 158 2.39 -1.63 -19.62
CA GLU A 158 2.11 -2.85 -18.87
C GLU A 158 2.26 -2.66 -17.35
N PHE A 159 3.29 -1.92 -16.93
CA PHE A 159 3.48 -1.54 -15.53
C PHE A 159 2.34 -0.67 -15.01
N SER A 160 1.93 0.36 -15.75
CA SER A 160 0.83 1.25 -15.38
C SER A 160 -0.50 0.50 -15.26
N LEU A 161 -0.78 -0.44 -16.17
CA LEU A 161 -1.95 -1.31 -16.10
C LEU A 161 -1.93 -2.24 -14.88
N SER A 162 -0.74 -2.67 -14.45
CA SER A 162 -0.58 -3.49 -13.24
C SER A 162 -0.85 -2.75 -11.93
N LEU A 163 -0.81 -1.40 -11.95
CA LEU A 163 -1.12 -0.56 -10.79
C LEU A 163 -2.61 -0.35 -10.57
N ASN A 164 -3.42 -0.49 -11.62
CA ASN A 164 -4.86 -0.26 -11.61
C ASN A 164 -5.70 -1.53 -11.37
N LYS A 165 -5.05 -2.68 -11.12
CA LYS A 165 -5.69 -3.98 -10.81
C LYS A 165 -5.57 -4.29 -9.33
#